data_AF-A0A2T6NEW4-F1
#
_entry.id   AF-A0A2T6NEW4-F1
#
_cell.length_a   1.000
_cell.length_b   1.000
_cell.length_c   1.000
_cell.angle_alpha   90.00
_cell.angle_beta   90.00
_cell.angle_gamma   90.00
#
_symmetry.space_group_name_H-M   'P 1'
#
loop_
_entity.id
_entity.type
_entity.pdbx_description
1 polymer ?
#
loop_
_entity_poly.entity_id
_entity_poly.type
_entity_poly.pdbx_seq_one_letter_code
_entity_poly.pdbx_strand_id
1 'polypeptide(L)'
;MLILVYYLFMLICAAMGVFFFALYIRSKQGLQALSSVMLLLPVAYETWVLENCTGECNIRVDLIVLFPVELLLLSTLSLYSWRRYKKYSAHK
;
A
#
# COMPACT_ATOMS: atom_id res chain seq x y z
N MET A 1 20.99 -7.80 5.74
CA MET A 1 20.09 -6.76 6.29
C MET A 1 18.98 -6.35 5.34
N LEU A 2 19.26 -6.03 4.06
CA LEU A 2 18.23 -5.58 3.10
C LEU A 2 17.07 -6.56 2.89
N ILE A 3 17.34 -7.87 2.82
CA ILE A 3 16.31 -8.90 2.62
C ILE A 3 15.31 -8.97 3.79
N LEU A 4 15.79 -8.87 5.03
CA LEU A 4 14.93 -8.89 6.22
C LEU A 4 14.01 -7.66 6.22
N VAL A 5 14.55 -6.48 5.92
CA VAL A 5 13.80 -5.21 5.86
C VAL A 5 12.72 -5.28 4.78
N TYR A 6 13.05 -5.85 3.62
CA TYR A 6 12.11 -6.07 2.55
C TYR A 6 10.95 -6.99 2.96
N TYR A 7 11.21 -8.17 3.56
CA TYR A 7 10.13 -9.05 4.01
C TYR A 7 9.30 -8.43 5.15
N LEU A 8 9.93 -7.67 6.05
CA LEU A 8 9.24 -6.94 7.10
C LEU A 8 8.31 -5.89 6.52
N PHE A 9 8.76 -5.14 5.51
CA PHE A 9 7.93 -4.19 4.78
C PHE A 9 6.71 -4.89 4.16
N MET A 10 6.93 -6.02 3.48
CA MET A 10 5.85 -6.79 2.84
C MET A 10 4.80 -7.25 3.86
N LEU A 11 5.25 -7.70 5.03
CA LEU A 11 4.37 -8.08 6.13
C LEU A 11 3.57 -6.87 6.67
N ILE A 12 4.21 -5.71 6.80
CA ILE A 12 3.55 -4.46 7.22
C ILE A 12 2.50 -4.03 6.19
N CYS A 13 2.84 -4.06 4.91
CA CYS A 13 1.92 -3.74 3.81
C CYS A 13 0.72 -4.68 3.79
N ALA A 14 0.94 -5.98 3.95
CA ALA A 14 -0.15 -6.96 4.07
C ALA A 14 -1.06 -6.66 5.28
N ALA A 15 -0.47 -6.45 6.46
CA ALA A 15 -1.21 -6.18 7.69
C ALA A 15 -2.03 -4.89 7.60
N MET A 16 -1.41 -3.81 7.11
CA MET A 16 -2.09 -2.53 6.92
C MET A 16 -3.15 -2.60 5.82
N GLY A 17 -2.88 -3.29 4.72
CA GLY A 17 -3.84 -3.51 3.63
C GLY A 17 -5.11 -4.20 4.12
N VAL A 18 -4.97 -5.29 4.89
CA VAL A 18 -6.09 -5.99 5.53
C VAL A 18 -6.82 -5.08 6.52
N PHE A 19 -6.09 -4.31 7.32
CA PHE A 19 -6.69 -3.38 8.28
C PHE A 19 -7.54 -2.29 7.59
N PHE A 20 -7.02 -1.65 6.54
CA PHE A 20 -7.77 -0.65 5.77
C PHE A 20 -8.98 -1.26 5.05
N PHE A 21 -8.88 -2.50 4.59
CA PHE A 21 -10.03 -3.21 4.03
C PHE A 21 -11.13 -3.44 5.07
N ALA A 22 -10.74 -3.88 6.29
CA ALA A 22 -11.67 -4.07 7.38
C ALA A 22 -12.36 -2.75 7.78
N LEU A 23 -11.61 -1.64 7.78
CA LEU A 23 -12.18 -0.30 7.99
C LEU A 23 -13.17 0.06 6.87
N TYR A 24 -12.84 -0.22 5.61
CA TYR A 24 -13.73 0.02 4.48
C TYR A 24 -15.05 -0.75 4.62
N ILE A 25 -15.02 -2.01 5.07
CA ILE A 25 -16.24 -2.80 5.30
C ILE A 25 -17.19 -2.07 6.25
N ARG A 26 -16.65 -1.43 7.32
CA ARG A 26 -17.44 -0.70 8.32
C ARG A 26 -17.82 0.72 7.90
N SER A 27 -16.91 1.46 7.28
CA SER A 27 -17.10 2.88 6.99
C SER A 27 -17.73 3.15 5.61
N LYS A 28 -17.63 2.19 4.69
CA LYS A 28 -17.95 2.29 3.26
C LYS A 28 -17.23 3.45 2.54
N GLN A 29 -16.13 3.96 3.09
CA GLN A 29 -15.35 5.03 2.47
C GLN A 29 -14.40 4.48 1.41
N GLY A 30 -14.63 4.82 0.14
CA GLY A 30 -13.81 4.35 -0.99
C GLY A 30 -12.31 4.66 -0.87
N LEU A 31 -11.92 5.72 -0.15
CA LEU A 31 -10.51 6.03 0.11
C LEU A 31 -9.80 4.92 0.91
N GLN A 32 -10.50 4.27 1.84
CA GLN A 32 -9.94 3.17 2.63
C GLN A 32 -9.77 1.91 1.78
N ALA A 33 -10.72 1.64 0.87
CA ALA A 33 -10.58 0.57 -0.11
C ALA A 33 -9.38 0.83 -1.05
N LEU A 34 -9.22 2.06 -1.53
CA LEU A 34 -8.11 2.43 -2.41
C LEU A 34 -6.76 2.30 -1.70
N SER A 35 -6.64 2.76 -0.46
CA SER A 35 -5.44 2.57 0.37
C SER A 35 -5.13 1.09 0.59
N SER A 36 -6.15 0.27 0.85
CA SER A 36 -5.99 -1.18 1.00
C SER A 36 -5.44 -1.84 -0.27
N VAL A 37 -6.03 -1.52 -1.44
CA VAL A 37 -5.59 -2.06 -2.73
C VAL A 37 -4.15 -1.66 -3.02
N MET A 38 -3.79 -0.39 -2.81
CA MET A 38 -2.42 0.10 -2.99
C MET A 38 -1.44 -0.69 -2.14
N LEU A 39 -1.72 -0.86 -0.84
CA LEU A 39 -0.84 -1.59 0.09
C LEU A 39 -0.74 -3.10 -0.19
N LEU A 40 -1.77 -3.71 -0.77
CA LEU A 40 -1.75 -5.13 -1.13
C LEU A 40 -1.13 -5.39 -2.51
N LEU A 41 -1.02 -4.37 -3.35
CA LEU A 41 -0.45 -4.47 -4.68
C LEU A 41 1.00 -4.97 -4.69
N PRO A 42 1.95 -4.43 -3.87
CA PRO A 42 3.29 -4.99 -3.80
C PRO A 42 3.27 -6.43 -3.29
N VAL A 43 2.39 -6.75 -2.33
CA VAL A 43 2.24 -8.12 -1.79
C VAL A 43 1.85 -9.11 -2.88
N ALA A 44 0.80 -8.80 -3.64
CA ALA A 44 0.33 -9.63 -4.74
C ALA A 44 1.39 -9.75 -5.85
N TYR A 45 2.05 -8.65 -6.19
CA TYR A 45 3.11 -8.62 -7.19
C TYR A 45 4.27 -9.54 -6.80
N GLU A 46 4.77 -9.44 -5.58
CA GLU A 46 5.90 -10.24 -5.12
C GLU A 46 5.55 -11.72 -4.97
N THR A 47 4.32 -12.05 -4.53
CA THR A 47 3.87 -13.45 -4.56
C THR A 47 3.81 -14.00 -5.97
N TRP A 48 3.33 -13.21 -6.94
CA TRP A 48 3.29 -13.61 -8.33
C TRP A 48 4.70 -13.78 -8.91
N VAL A 49 5.61 -12.86 -8.57
CA VAL A 49 7.03 -12.94 -8.96
C VAL A 49 7.67 -14.20 -8.39
N LEU A 50 7.50 -14.50 -7.10
CA LEU A 50 8.05 -15.69 -6.45
C LEU A 50 7.58 -17.00 -7.09
N GLU A 51 6.34 -17.03 -7.59
CA GLU A 51 5.78 -18.21 -8.27
C GLU A 51 6.24 -18.35 -9.73
N ASN A 52 6.49 -17.25 -10.43
CA ASN A 52 6.77 -17.24 -11.87
C ASN A 52 8.25 -17.06 -12.24
N CYS A 53 9.09 -16.58 -11.33
CA CYS A 53 10.53 -16.40 -11.55
C CYS A 53 11.34 -17.55 -10.92
N THR A 54 12.02 -18.34 -11.75
CA THR A 54 12.96 -19.42 -11.34
C THR A 54 14.44 -19.07 -11.56
N GLY A 55 14.77 -17.81 -11.88
CA GLY A 55 16.13 -17.34 -12.22
C GLY A 55 16.46 -15.93 -11.70
N GLU A 56 17.23 -15.13 -12.46
CA GLU A 56 17.56 -13.72 -12.14
C GLU A 56 16.33 -12.80 -12.27
N CYS A 57 15.38 -12.93 -11.35
CA CYS A 57 14.33 -11.96 -11.23
C CYS A 57 14.93 -10.64 -10.76
N ASN A 58 14.69 -9.57 -11.52
CA ASN A 58 15.33 -8.27 -11.31
C ASN A 58 14.63 -7.50 -10.17
N ILE A 59 14.69 -8.05 -8.95
CA ILE A 59 14.12 -7.50 -7.69
C ILE A 59 14.59 -6.04 -7.44
N ARG A 60 15.67 -5.61 -8.12
CA ARG A 60 16.23 -4.26 -8.05
C ARG A 60 15.38 -3.19 -8.72
N VAL A 61 14.68 -3.50 -9.81
CA VAL A 61 13.91 -2.49 -10.56
C VAL A 61 12.63 -2.13 -9.81
N ASP A 62 11.99 -3.11 -9.17
CA ASP A 62 10.75 -2.92 -8.42
C ASP A 62 10.97 -2.11 -7.13
N LEU A 63 12.09 -2.37 -6.43
CA LEU A 63 12.45 -1.61 -5.24
C LEU A 63 12.73 -0.13 -5.53
N ILE A 64 13.17 0.19 -6.75
CA ILE A 64 13.57 1.55 -7.14
C ILE A 64 12.39 2.34 -7.74
N VAL A 65 11.46 1.68 -8.43
CA VAL A 65 10.38 2.38 -9.16
C VAL A 65 9.02 2.19 -8.51
N LEU A 66 8.66 0.96 -8.15
CA LEU A 66 7.32 0.67 -7.61
C LEU A 66 7.13 1.34 -6.25
N PHE A 67 8.15 1.23 -5.40
CA PHE A 67 8.14 1.72 -4.02
C PHE A 67 7.99 3.25 -3.88
N PRO A 68 8.79 4.09 -4.56
CA PRO A 68 8.63 5.54 -4.43
C PRO A 68 7.31 6.04 -4.97
N VAL A 69 6.80 5.41 -6.04
CA VAL A 69 5.49 5.73 -6.61
C VAL A 69 4.37 5.37 -5.63
N GLU A 70 4.44 4.19 -5.01
CA GLU A 70 3.45 3.77 -4.01
C GLU A 70 3.44 4.70 -2.79
N LEU A 71 4.61 5.07 -2.27
CA LEU A 71 4.74 6.02 -1.17
C LEU A 71 4.17 7.39 -1.53
N LEU A 72 4.41 7.89 -2.75
CA LEU A 72 3.82 9.13 -3.24
C LEU A 72 2.30 9.05 -3.31
N LEU A 73 1.74 7.95 -3.82
CA LEU A 73 0.29 7.76 -3.93
C LEU A 73 -0.37 7.67 -2.55
N LEU A 74 0.18 6.89 -1.62
CA LEU A 74 -0.33 6.80 -0.26
C LEU A 74 -0.23 8.14 0.49
N SER A 75 0.86 8.88 0.28
CA SER A 75 1.05 10.21 0.89
C SER A 75 0.06 11.24 0.34
N THR A 76 -0.20 11.23 -0.97
CA THR A 76 -1.20 12.12 -1.58
C THR A 76 -2.61 11.77 -1.14
N LEU A 77 -2.95 10.48 -1.03
CA LEU A 77 -4.23 10.01 -0.49
C LEU A 77 -4.42 10.42 0.97
N SER A 78 -3.40 10.30 1.80
CA SER A 78 -3.46 10.71 3.20
C SER A 78 -3.71 12.22 3.33
N LEU A 79 -2.95 13.04 2.60
CA LEU A 79 -3.14 14.49 2.56
C LEU A 79 -4.53 14.89 2.04
N TYR A 80 -5.02 14.19 1.01
CA TYR A 80 -6.36 14.43 0.46
C TYR A 80 -7.46 14.10 1.48
N SER A 81 -7.38 12.94 2.11
CA SER A 81 -8.33 12.51 3.15
C SER A 81 -8.35 13.49 4.33
N TRP A 82 -7.18 13.97 4.76
CA TRP A 82 -7.04 14.96 5.83
C TRP A 82 -7.65 16.31 5.45
N ARG A 83 -7.39 16.80 4.24
CA ARG A 83 -8.00 18.06 3.73
C ARG A 83 -9.52 17.95 3.68
N ARG A 84 -10.05 16.80 3.24
CA ARG A 84 -11.49 16.53 3.23
C ARG A 84 -12.04 16.57 4.65
N TYR A 85 -11.42 15.86 5.59
CA TYR A 85 -11.83 15.85 7.00
C TYR A 85 -11.87 17.28 7.59
N LYS A 86 -10.80 18.08 7.41
CA LYS A 86 -10.78 19.47 7.88
C LYS A 86 -11.91 20.32 7.30
N LYS A 87 -12.22 20.20 6.01
CA LYS A 87 -13.34 20.94 5.39
C LYS A 87 -14.68 20.56 5.99
N TYR A 88 -14.92 19.27 6.24
CA TYR A 88 -16.16 18.81 6.88
C TYR A 88 -16.27 19.24 8.34
N SER A 89 -15.18 19.23 9.10
CA SER A 89 -15.17 19.66 10.51
C SER A 89 -15.27 21.18 10.68
N ALA A 90 -14.80 21.98 9.73
CA ALA A 90 -14.90 23.44 9.79
C ALA A 90 -16.31 23.98 9.47
N HIS A 91 -17.18 23.16 8.88
CA HIS A 91 -18.57 23.51 8.53
C HIS A 91 -19.60 22.92 9.51
N LYS A 92 -19.16 22.40 10.64
CA LYS A 92 -20.00 21.78 11.67
C LYS A 92 -19.84 22.56 12.98
#